data_AF-A0A5T7YUG2-F1
#
_entry.id   AF-A0A5T7YUG2-F1
#
_cell.length_a   1.000
_cell.length_b   1.000
_cell.length_c   1.000
_cell.angle_alpha   90.00
_cell.angle_beta   90.00
_cell.angle_gamma   90.00
#
_symmetry.space_group_name_H-M   'P 1'
#
loop_
_entity.id
_entity.type
_entity.pdbx_description
1 polymer ?
#
loop_
_entity_poly.entity_id
_entity_poly.type
_entity_poly.pdbx_seq_one_letter_code
_entity_poly.pdbx_strand_id
1 'polypeptide(L)'
;LNESRAGFFFDFSVFEIPAEKILVNIVMSSSHINENYLESLTQEMDVIKTSVCLLACCEATNELQKEKIKALAKSKGKYIFIINSVAINGILDEYYKIGEQHFSMLRDKFKELN
;
A
#
# COMPACT_ATOMS: atom_id res chain seq x y z
N LEU A 1 2.62 28.69 -4.65
CA LEU A 1 3.81 27.80 -4.81
C LEU A 1 4.29 27.41 -3.41
N ASN A 2 4.51 26.11 -3.16
CA ASN A 2 5.09 25.48 -1.95
C ASN A 2 4.16 24.93 -0.85
N GLU A 3 3.05 24.27 -1.19
CA GLU A 3 2.51 23.21 -0.30
C GLU A 3 3.13 21.84 -0.59
N SER A 4 3.74 21.65 -1.77
CA SER A 4 4.51 20.45 -2.16
C SER A 4 5.83 20.27 -1.40
N ARG A 5 6.21 21.20 -0.50
CA ARG A 5 7.38 21.07 0.37
C ARG A 5 7.08 20.44 1.72
N ALA A 6 5.81 20.27 2.10
CA ALA A 6 5.44 19.79 3.44
C ALA A 6 4.83 18.38 3.48
N GLY A 7 4.47 17.80 2.34
CA GLY A 7 3.78 16.52 2.33
C GLY A 7 3.68 15.86 0.97
N PHE A 8 3.44 14.56 1.01
CA PHE A 8 3.20 13.67 -0.11
C PHE A 8 1.70 13.64 -0.43
N PHE A 9 1.33 13.87 -1.69
CA PHE A 9 -0.05 13.75 -2.16
C PHE A 9 -0.14 12.57 -3.14
N PHE A 10 -0.93 11.56 -2.79
CA PHE A 10 -1.22 10.42 -3.64
C PHE A 10 -2.72 10.26 -3.80
N ASP A 11 -3.14 10.25 -5.06
CA ASP A 11 -4.53 10.11 -5.42
C ASP A 11 -4.80 8.69 -5.94
N PHE A 12 -5.58 7.93 -5.17
CA PHE A 12 -6.00 6.57 -5.53
C PHE A 12 -7.06 6.56 -6.63
N SER A 13 -7.67 7.72 -6.94
CA SER A 13 -8.65 7.85 -8.02
C SER A 13 -8.07 7.50 -9.39
N VAL A 14 -6.75 7.66 -9.57
CA VAL A 14 -6.01 7.24 -10.79
C VAL A 14 -6.13 5.73 -11.04
N PHE A 15 -6.41 4.94 -10.01
CA PHE A 15 -6.62 3.49 -10.08
C PHE A 15 -8.10 3.10 -9.96
N GLU A 16 -9.02 4.08 -10.02
CA GLU A 16 -10.46 3.88 -9.78
C GLU A 16 -10.79 3.30 -8.39
N ILE A 17 -9.89 3.51 -7.41
CA ILE A 17 -10.08 3.03 -6.04
C ILE A 17 -10.65 4.19 -5.19
N PRO A 18 -11.94 4.17 -4.81
CA PRO A 18 -12.50 5.19 -3.95
C PRO A 18 -12.03 4.97 -2.50
N ALA A 19 -11.25 5.90 -1.96
CA ALA A 19 -10.79 5.85 -0.58
C ALA A 19 -10.67 7.24 0.05
N GLU A 20 -11.48 7.51 1.09
CA GLU A 20 -11.37 8.73 1.91
C GLU A 20 -10.37 8.57 3.08
N LYS A 21 -10.03 7.32 3.41
CA LYS A 21 -9.14 6.94 4.51
C LYS A 21 -8.22 5.84 4.05
N ILE A 22 -7.05 5.75 4.67
CA ILE A 22 -6.08 4.69 4.43
C ILE A 22 -5.78 4.05 5.79
N LEU A 23 -5.84 2.72 5.87
CA LEU A 23 -5.28 1.99 6.99
C LEU A 23 -3.76 1.86 6.79
N VAL A 24 -2.96 2.26 7.76
CA VAL A 24 -1.51 2.00 7.75
C VAL A 24 -1.21 1.02 8.86
N ASN A 25 -0.66 -0.14 8.50
CA ASN A 25 -0.29 -1.18 9.46
C ASN A 25 1.19 -1.54 9.27
N ILE A 26 1.93 -1.65 10.37
CA ILE A 26 3.38 -1.88 10.38
C ILE A 26 3.65 -3.20 11.07
N VAL A 27 4.21 -4.16 10.33
CA VAL A 27 4.50 -5.50 10.82
C VAL A 27 5.99 -5.77 10.75
N MET A 28 6.57 -6.11 11.90
CA MET A 28 8.03 -6.29 12.04
C MET A 28 8.58 -7.52 11.30
N SER A 29 7.77 -8.57 11.12
CA SER A 29 8.20 -9.79 10.41
C SER A 29 7.11 -10.33 9.50
N SER A 30 7.51 -10.75 8.30
CA SER A 30 6.61 -11.30 7.28
C SER A 30 5.94 -12.61 7.71
N SER A 31 6.55 -13.34 8.66
CA SER A 31 5.99 -14.56 9.26
C SER A 31 4.64 -14.35 9.96
N HIS A 32 4.35 -13.13 10.41
CA HIS A 32 3.06 -12.78 11.02
C HIS A 32 1.96 -12.47 9.99
N ILE A 33 2.31 -12.29 8.72
CA ILE A 33 1.36 -11.95 7.65
C ILE A 33 0.85 -13.25 7.00
N ASN A 34 0.03 -13.97 7.75
CA ASN A 34 -0.68 -15.16 7.30
C ASN A 34 -2.15 -14.83 6.94
N GLU A 35 -2.91 -15.84 6.52
CA GLU A 35 -4.31 -15.65 6.12
C GLU A 35 -5.19 -15.09 7.23
N ASN A 36 -5.03 -15.57 8.47
CA ASN A 36 -5.81 -15.09 9.62
C ASN A 36 -5.52 -13.61 9.91
N TYR A 37 -4.26 -13.21 9.74
CA TYR A 37 -3.87 -11.80 9.85
C TYR A 37 -4.56 -10.96 8.77
N LEU A 38 -4.56 -11.39 7.51
CA LEU A 38 -5.22 -10.67 6.41
C LEU A 38 -6.74 -10.58 6.59
N GLU A 39 -7.37 -11.61 7.17
CA GLU A 39 -8.79 -11.61 7.50
C GLU A 39 -9.10 -10.61 8.62
N SER A 40 -8.30 -10.60 9.67
CA SER A 40 -8.41 -9.63 10.76
C SER A 40 -8.21 -8.20 10.25
N LEU A 41 -7.19 -8.00 9.42
CA LEU A 41 -6.92 -6.72 8.77
C LEU A 41 -8.10 -6.25 7.90
N THR A 42 -8.72 -7.18 7.17
CA THR A 42 -9.91 -6.85 6.37
C THR A 42 -11.08 -6.41 7.26
N GLN A 43 -11.28 -7.03 8.41
CA GLN A 43 -12.30 -6.61 9.38
C GLN A 43 -12.00 -5.22 9.94
N GLU A 44 -10.75 -4.90 10.24
CA GLU A 44 -10.35 -3.55 10.65
C GLU A 44 -10.66 -2.51 9.56
N MET A 45 -10.39 -2.83 8.29
CA MET A 45 -10.73 -1.98 7.16
C MET A 45 -12.24 -1.73 7.07
N ASP A 46 -13.08 -2.73 7.37
CA ASP A 46 -14.54 -2.58 7.43
C ASP A 46 -14.97 -1.64 8.56
N VAL A 47 -14.40 -1.80 9.76
CA VAL A 47 -14.71 -0.96 10.94
C VAL A 47 -14.43 0.51 10.66
N ILE A 48 -13.28 0.83 10.05
CA ILE A 48 -12.91 2.23 9.77
C ILE A 48 -13.49 2.75 8.46
N LYS A 49 -14.17 1.88 7.70
CA LYS A 49 -14.78 2.14 6.39
C LYS A 49 -13.76 2.60 5.35
N THR A 50 -12.70 1.81 5.16
CA THR A 50 -11.74 1.99 4.06
C THR A 50 -11.70 0.78 3.13
N SER A 51 -11.34 1.05 1.87
CA SER A 51 -10.99 0.07 0.84
C SER A 51 -9.47 -0.14 0.72
N VAL A 52 -8.64 0.71 1.34
CA VAL A 52 -7.18 0.74 1.13
C VAL A 52 -6.41 0.52 2.43
N CYS A 53 -5.44 -0.40 2.38
CA CYS A 53 -4.46 -0.60 3.44
C CYS A 53 -3.02 -0.54 2.88
N LEU A 54 -2.16 0.23 3.52
CA LEU A 54 -0.70 0.18 3.35
C LEU A 54 -0.13 -0.71 4.46
N LEU A 55 0.36 -1.89 4.08
CA LEU A 55 0.97 -2.85 4.99
C LEU A 55 2.50 -2.76 4.87
N ALA A 56 3.13 -2.05 5.79
CA ALA A 56 4.58 -1.92 5.82
C ALA A 56 5.23 -3.12 6.51
N CYS A 57 6.11 -3.83 5.80
CA CYS A 57 6.89 -4.94 6.35
C CYS A 57 8.21 -5.09 5.58
N CYS A 58 9.32 -4.69 6.20
CA CYS A 58 10.62 -4.61 5.53
C CYS A 58 11.11 -5.96 4.98
N GLU A 59 10.79 -7.06 5.67
CA GLU A 59 11.17 -8.44 5.32
C GLU A 59 10.25 -9.09 4.28
N ALA A 60 9.12 -8.45 3.93
CA ALA A 60 8.15 -9.04 3.03
C ALA A 60 8.69 -9.12 1.59
N THR A 61 8.50 -10.27 0.95
CA THR A 61 8.72 -10.42 -0.48
C THR A 61 7.50 -9.91 -1.26
N ASN A 62 7.69 -9.60 -2.54
CA ASN A 62 6.57 -9.19 -3.41
C ASN A 62 5.53 -10.31 -3.64
N GLU A 63 5.90 -11.57 -3.33
CA GLU A 63 5.02 -12.73 -3.51
C GLU A 63 4.26 -13.10 -2.23
N LEU A 64 4.53 -12.41 -1.10
CA LEU A 64 3.89 -12.69 0.17
C LEU A 64 2.37 -12.54 0.06
N GLN A 65 1.66 -13.67 0.19
CA GLN A 65 0.19 -13.74 0.14
C GLN A 65 -0.45 -13.11 -1.12
N LYS A 66 0.30 -13.02 -2.22
CA LYS A 66 -0.11 -12.30 -3.44
C LYS A 66 -1.47 -12.74 -3.97
N GLU A 67 -1.73 -14.05 -4.06
CA GLU A 67 -3.00 -14.58 -4.55
C GLU A 67 -4.17 -14.25 -3.62
N LYS A 68 -3.97 -14.33 -2.30
CA LYS A 68 -5.00 -13.96 -1.32
C LYS A 68 -5.30 -12.47 -1.39
N ILE A 69 -4.27 -11.62 -1.49
CA ILE A 69 -4.43 -10.16 -1.61
C ILE A 69 -5.18 -9.81 -2.90
N LYS A 70 -4.82 -10.43 -4.04
CA LYS A 70 -5.57 -10.27 -5.30
C LYS A 70 -7.02 -10.72 -5.18
N ALA A 71 -7.27 -11.83 -4.49
CA ALA A 71 -8.62 -12.30 -4.24
C ALA A 71 -9.42 -11.32 -3.38
N LEU A 72 -8.83 -10.72 -2.35
CA LEU A 72 -9.47 -9.69 -1.51
C LEU A 72 -9.82 -8.44 -2.31
N ALA A 73 -8.94 -7.99 -3.20
CA ALA A 73 -9.22 -6.87 -4.09
C ALA A 73 -10.42 -7.16 -4.99
N LYS A 74 -10.42 -8.31 -5.68
CA LYS A 74 -11.49 -8.69 -6.63
C LYS A 74 -12.84 -8.99 -5.96
N SER A 75 -12.82 -9.70 -4.83
CA SER A 75 -14.06 -10.20 -4.20
C SER A 75 -14.66 -9.24 -3.17
N LYS A 76 -13.84 -8.42 -2.52
CA LYS A 76 -14.28 -7.55 -1.42
C LYS A 76 -14.01 -6.07 -1.67
N GLY A 77 -13.33 -5.71 -2.76
CA GLY A 77 -12.90 -4.33 -3.00
C GLY A 77 -11.90 -3.84 -1.95
N LYS A 78 -11.08 -4.75 -1.42
CA LYS A 78 -10.09 -4.47 -0.36
C LYS A 78 -8.69 -4.56 -0.94
N TYR A 79 -8.04 -3.41 -1.04
CA TYR A 79 -6.74 -3.23 -1.67
C TYR A 79 -5.67 -3.12 -0.59
N ILE A 80 -4.85 -4.16 -0.45
CA ILE A 80 -3.77 -4.22 0.54
C ILE A 80 -2.44 -4.15 -0.20
N PHE A 81 -1.70 -3.06 0.00
CA PHE A 81 -0.42 -2.81 -0.64
C PHE A 81 0.71 -3.11 0.33
N ILE A 82 1.53 -4.12 0.01
CA ILE A 82 2.72 -4.43 0.80
C ILE A 82 3.83 -3.47 0.43
N ILE A 83 4.31 -2.73 1.42
CA ILE A 83 5.44 -1.80 1.30
C ILE A 83 6.64 -2.42 2.02
N ASN A 84 7.53 -3.06 1.25
CA ASN A 84 8.75 -3.70 1.76
C ASN A 84 9.96 -2.78 1.66
N SER A 85 11.12 -3.27 2.12
CA SER A 85 12.37 -2.51 2.11
C SER A 85 12.76 -1.99 0.72
N VAL A 86 12.53 -2.77 -0.35
CA VAL A 86 12.81 -2.36 -1.73
C VAL A 86 11.92 -1.19 -2.14
N ALA A 87 10.62 -1.27 -1.87
CA ALA A 87 9.68 -0.19 -2.17
C ALA A 87 9.99 1.08 -1.37
N ILE A 88 10.30 0.94 -0.07
CA ILE A 88 10.67 2.07 0.81
C ILE A 88 11.91 2.77 0.28
N ASN A 89 12.97 2.01 -0.01
CA ASN A 89 14.21 2.57 -0.54
C ASN A 89 13.98 3.27 -1.88
N GLY A 90 13.18 2.69 -2.77
CA GLY A 90 12.82 3.32 -4.04
C GLY A 90 12.06 4.64 -3.87
N ILE A 91 11.09 4.70 -2.94
CA ILE A 91 10.36 5.93 -2.62
C ILE A 91 11.31 6.98 -2.04
N LEU A 92 12.23 6.58 -1.15
CA LEU A 92 13.23 7.48 -0.57
C LEU A 92 14.19 8.01 -1.64
N ASP A 93 14.69 7.15 -2.53
CA ASP A 93 15.58 7.54 -3.63
C ASP A 93 14.90 8.53 -4.59
N GLU A 94 13.61 8.32 -4.90
CA GLU A 94 12.80 9.25 -5.68
C GLU A 94 12.59 10.58 -4.93
N TYR A 95 12.33 10.53 -3.62
CA TYR A 95 12.15 11.72 -2.79
C TYR A 95 13.43 12.57 -2.69
N TYR A 96 14.59 11.93 -2.55
CA TYR A 96 15.88 12.63 -2.46
C TYR A 96 16.35 13.22 -3.80
N LYS A 97 15.84 12.73 -4.93
CA LYS A 97 16.06 13.33 -6.25
C LYS A 97 15.15 14.55 -6.41
N ILE A 98 15.59 15.67 -5.84
CA ILE A 98 14.94 16.99 -5.97
C ILE A 98 14.75 17.31 -7.46
N GLY A 99 13.54 17.17 -7.99
CA GLY A 99 13.24 17.58 -9.37
C GLY A 99 11.88 17.13 -9.87
N GLU A 100 11.58 15.84 -9.79
CA GLU A 100 10.31 15.31 -10.28
C GLU A 100 9.85 14.13 -9.41
N GLN A 101 8.97 14.45 -8.47
CA GLN A 101 8.28 13.48 -7.61
C GLN A 101 7.18 12.75 -8.39
N HIS A 102 7.54 12.01 -9.45
CA HIS A 102 6.57 11.21 -10.21
C HIS A 102 6.08 9.99 -9.43
N PHE A 103 6.80 9.63 -8.36
CA PHE A 103 6.51 8.50 -7.48
C PHE A 103 6.23 7.20 -8.23
N SER A 104 7.04 6.93 -9.26
CA SER A 104 6.89 5.78 -10.15
C SER A 104 6.88 4.48 -9.38
N MET A 105 7.76 4.33 -8.38
CA MET A 105 7.83 3.12 -7.56
C MET A 105 6.50 2.84 -6.84
N LEU A 106 5.90 3.88 -6.24
CA LEU A 106 4.60 3.70 -5.60
C LEU A 106 3.54 3.39 -6.66
N ARG A 107 3.43 4.18 -7.73
CA ARG A 107 2.45 3.94 -8.80
C ARG A 107 2.54 2.52 -9.37
N ASP A 108 3.74 2.00 -9.59
CA ASP A 108 3.94 0.66 -10.11
C ASP A 108 3.51 -0.42 -9.11
N LYS A 109 3.72 -0.21 -7.81
CA LYS A 109 3.15 -1.09 -6.77
C LYS A 109 1.63 -1.14 -6.80
N PHE A 110 0.98 -0.03 -7.12
CA PHE A 110 -0.48 0.01 -7.23
C PHE A 110 -0.99 -0.72 -8.48
N LYS A 111 -0.24 -0.68 -9.59
CA LYS A 111 -0.57 -1.43 -10.82
C LYS A 111 -0.49 -2.95 -10.65
N GLU A 112 0.31 -3.47 -9.72
CA GLU A 112 0.46 -4.93 -9.51
C GLU A 112 -0.85 -5.64 -9.07
N LEU A 113 -1.84 -4.88 -8.60
CA LEU A 113 -3.10 -5.38 -8.05
C LEU A 113 -4.29 -5.29 -9.01
N ASN A 114 -4.17 -4.53 -10.09
CA ASN A 114 -5.11 -4.51 -11.21
C ASN A 114 -4.78 -5.64 -12.21
#